data_AF-A0A2G9Q790-F1
#
_entry.id   AF-A0A2G9Q790-F1
#
_cell.length_a   1.000
_cell.length_b   1.000
_cell.length_c   1.000
_cell.angle_alpha   90.00
_cell.angle_beta   90.00
_cell.angle_gamma   90.00
#
_symmetry.space_group_name_H-M   'P 1'
#
loop_
_entity.id
_entity.type
_entity.pdbx_description
1 polymer ?
#
loop_
_entity_poly.entity_id
_entity_poly.type
_entity_poly.pdbx_seq_one_letter_code
_entity_poly.pdbx_strand_id
1 'polypeptide(L)'
;ETRDPPPLEEGEIPPTQEEQEEEDVVELVTTTGDRDVVDPDPFTSENAQILIGEIIACNVALENITKNINDVINKNKNIIDVLGRV
;
A
#
# COMPACT_ATOMS: atom_id res chain seq x y z
N GLU A 1 18.23 -27.79 21.02
CA GLU A 1 18.80 -26.43 20.93
C GLU A 1 18.66 -25.94 19.50
N THR A 2 17.74 -25.00 19.33
CA THR A 2 17.53 -24.23 18.10
C THR A 2 18.72 -23.31 17.93
N ARG A 3 19.48 -23.44 16.84
CA ARG A 3 20.60 -22.52 16.53
C ARG A 3 20.20 -21.68 15.34
N ASP A 4 19.82 -20.43 15.59
CA ASP A 4 19.67 -19.41 14.56
C ASP A 4 21.05 -19.07 13.96
N PRO A 5 21.17 -18.95 12.63
CA PRO A 5 22.33 -18.35 12.00
C PRO A 5 22.28 -16.80 12.03
N PRO A 6 23.45 -16.12 12.01
CA PRO A 6 23.59 -14.66 12.14
C PRO A 6 23.12 -13.89 10.88
N PRO A 7 22.94 -12.55 10.96
CA PRO A 7 22.28 -11.77 9.91
C PRO A 7 23.20 -11.57 8.69
N LEU A 8 22.63 -11.63 7.50
CA LEU A 8 23.31 -11.31 6.24
C LEU A 8 23.31 -9.78 6.07
N GLU A 9 24.50 -9.16 6.15
CA GLU A 9 24.72 -7.75 5.75
C GLU A 9 24.51 -7.58 4.24
N GLU A 10 23.78 -6.53 3.85
CA GLU A 10 23.69 -6.03 2.47
C GLU A 10 25.08 -5.60 1.97
N GLY A 11 25.49 -6.10 0.80
CA GLY A 11 26.69 -5.66 0.09
C GLY A 11 26.46 -5.69 -1.42
N GLU A 12 26.58 -4.51 -2.04
CA GLU A 12 26.30 -4.20 -3.45
C GLU A 12 27.03 -5.12 -4.46
N ILE A 13 26.36 -5.49 -5.55
CA ILE A 13 26.93 -6.33 -6.62
C ILE A 13 27.39 -5.45 -7.80
N PRO A 14 28.68 -5.47 -8.20
CA PRO A 14 29.20 -4.77 -9.39
C PRO A 14 28.85 -5.52 -10.69
N PRO A 15 28.82 -4.85 -11.87
CA PRO A 15 28.27 -5.41 -13.10
C PRO A 15 29.21 -6.49 -13.67
N THR A 16 28.67 -7.65 -14.00
CA THR A 16 29.41 -8.77 -14.60
C THR A 16 29.33 -8.68 -16.12
N GLN A 17 30.48 -8.51 -16.78
CA GLN A 17 30.63 -8.68 -18.22
C GLN A 17 30.87 -10.16 -18.55
N GLU A 18 30.06 -10.66 -19.49
CA GLU A 18 30.35 -11.59 -20.58
C GLU A 18 31.43 -12.66 -20.37
N GLU A 19 31.02 -13.94 -20.30
CA GLU A 19 31.62 -15.01 -21.12
C GLU A 19 30.49 -15.94 -21.59
N GLN A 20 30.20 -15.87 -22.89
CA GLN A 20 29.39 -16.82 -23.65
C GLN A 20 30.24 -18.07 -23.92
N GLU A 21 29.65 -19.27 -23.80
CA GLU A 21 30.03 -20.54 -24.46
C GLU A 21 29.29 -21.67 -23.72
N GLU A 22 28.47 -22.57 -24.26
CA GLU A 22 27.94 -22.86 -25.60
C GLU A 22 26.60 -23.62 -25.40
N GLU A 23 25.90 -23.89 -26.51
CA GLU A 23 25.01 -25.05 -26.69
C GLU A 23 23.58 -24.94 -26.14
N ASP A 24 22.70 -24.29 -26.91
CA ASP A 24 21.67 -25.03 -27.65
C ASP A 24 21.08 -24.12 -28.73
N VAL A 25 21.34 -24.45 -29.99
CA VAL A 25 20.67 -23.85 -31.15
C VAL A 25 19.27 -24.47 -31.20
N VAL A 26 18.37 -23.99 -30.34
CA VAL A 26 16.94 -24.17 -30.57
C VAL A 26 16.51 -23.02 -31.45
N GLU A 27 16.42 -23.31 -32.74
CA GLU A 27 15.73 -22.54 -33.76
C GLU A 27 14.30 -22.23 -33.29
N LEU A 28 14.11 -21.18 -32.51
CA LEU A 28 12.80 -20.59 -32.21
C LEU A 28 12.48 -19.56 -33.28
N VAL A 29 12.19 -20.06 -34.48
CA VAL A 29 11.30 -19.35 -35.39
C VAL A 29 9.90 -19.36 -34.75
N THR A 30 9.62 -18.35 -33.93
CA THR A 30 8.26 -17.97 -33.53
C THR A 30 8.01 -16.52 -33.92
N THR A 31 7.49 -16.39 -35.14
CA THR A 31 6.45 -15.42 -35.53
C THR A 31 6.54 -14.00 -34.97
N THR A 32 6.91 -13.07 -35.84
CA THR A 32 6.39 -11.70 -35.84
C THR A 32 4.87 -11.72 -35.61
N GLY A 33 4.44 -11.41 -34.39
CA GLY A 33 3.02 -11.30 -34.06
C GLY A 33 2.65 -11.97 -32.75
N ASP A 34 3.08 -11.39 -31.64
CA ASP A 34 2.22 -11.42 -30.46
C ASP A 34 2.21 -10.02 -29.85
N ARG A 35 1.02 -9.51 -29.63
CA ARG A 35 0.83 -8.18 -29.06
C ARG A 35 1.42 -8.23 -27.67
N ASP A 36 2.33 -7.32 -27.40
CA ASP A 36 2.64 -6.90 -26.04
C ASP A 36 1.35 -6.25 -25.49
N VAL A 37 0.40 -7.10 -25.08
CA VAL A 37 -0.76 -6.69 -24.30
C VAL A 37 -0.17 -6.47 -22.91
N VAL A 38 0.42 -5.30 -22.72
CA VAL A 38 0.51 -4.70 -21.40
C VAL A 38 -0.92 -4.70 -20.88
N ASP A 39 -1.21 -5.63 -19.97
CA ASP A 39 -2.44 -5.61 -19.20
C ASP A 39 -2.47 -4.23 -18.53
N PRO A 40 -3.41 -3.34 -18.91
CA PRO A 40 -3.37 -1.98 -18.40
C PRO A 40 -3.44 -2.04 -16.89
N ASP A 41 -2.51 -1.37 -16.22
CA ASP A 41 -2.51 -1.29 -14.76
C ASP A 41 -3.92 -0.91 -14.30
N PRO A 42 -4.60 -1.78 -13.52
CA PRO A 42 -5.95 -1.52 -13.05
C PRO A 42 -6.03 -0.22 -12.23
N PHE A 43 -4.89 0.27 -11.73
CA PHE A 43 -4.74 1.58 -11.13
C PHE A 43 -4.20 2.59 -12.14
N THR A 44 -5.10 3.08 -12.99
CA THR A 44 -4.82 4.28 -13.75
C THR A 44 -4.55 5.45 -12.79
N SER A 45 -3.76 6.42 -13.26
CA SER A 45 -3.49 7.65 -12.50
C SER A 45 -4.77 8.44 -12.17
N GLU A 46 -5.83 8.28 -12.98
CA GLU A 46 -7.16 8.84 -12.74
C GLU A 46 -7.84 8.18 -11.52
N ASN A 47 -7.83 6.85 -11.46
CA ASN A 47 -8.37 6.10 -10.31
C ASN A 47 -7.63 6.45 -9.01
N ALA A 48 -6.31 6.66 -9.08
CA ALA A 48 -5.52 7.09 -7.92
C ALA A 48 -5.92 8.48 -7.41
N GLN A 49 -6.20 9.44 -8.30
CA GLN A 49 -6.65 10.79 -7.91
C GLN A 49 -8.03 10.78 -7.26
N ILE A 50 -8.96 9.97 -7.79
CA ILE A 50 -10.30 9.78 -7.20
C ILE A 50 -10.16 9.22 -5.79
N LEU A 51 -9.35 8.16 -5.62
CA LEU A 51 -9.13 7.52 -4.31
C LEU A 51 -8.51 8.49 -3.30
N ILE A 52 -7.55 9.33 -3.71
CA ILE A 52 -6.98 10.37 -2.85
C ILE A 52 -8.07 11.36 -2.39
N GLY A 53 -8.95 11.78 -3.31
CA GLY A 53 -10.08 12.66 -2.98
C GLY A 53 -11.04 12.03 -1.98
N GLU A 54 -11.37 10.75 -2.16
CA GLU A 54 -12.23 9.98 -1.24
C GLU A 54 -11.61 9.84 0.14
N ILE A 55 -10.30 9.56 0.22
CA ILE A 55 -9.57 9.47 1.49
C ILE A 55 -9.60 10.81 2.23
N ILE A 56 -9.38 11.94 1.53
CA ILE A 56 -9.46 13.27 2.14
C ILE A 56 -10.87 13.55 2.66
N ALA A 57 -11.91 13.24 1.87
CA ALA A 57 -13.30 13.41 2.28
C ALA A 57 -13.65 12.55 3.51
N CYS A 58 -13.18 11.30 3.54
CA CYS A 58 -13.34 10.40 4.69
C CYS A 58 -12.67 10.96 5.95
N ASN A 59 -11.46 11.51 5.83
CA ASN A 59 -10.77 12.11 6.97
C ASN A 59 -11.57 13.28 7.57
N VAL A 60 -12.11 14.17 6.74
CA VAL A 60 -12.97 15.28 7.20
C VAL A 60 -14.24 14.74 7.89
N ALA A 61 -14.85 13.69 7.34
CA ALA A 61 -16.02 13.07 7.97
C ALA A 61 -15.67 12.47 9.35
N LEU A 62 -14.52 11.81 9.48
CA LEU A 62 -14.04 11.23 10.74
C LEU A 62 -13.76 12.29 11.80
N GLU A 63 -13.17 13.43 11.42
CA GLU A 63 -12.97 14.57 12.33
C GLU A 63 -14.30 15.09 12.88
N ASN A 64 -15.31 15.23 12.01
CA ASN A 64 -16.64 15.67 12.42
C ASN A 64 -17.33 14.67 13.36
N ILE A 65 -17.24 13.37 13.08
CA ILE A 65 -17.78 12.32 13.96
C ILE A 65 -17.10 12.40 15.33
N THR A 66 -15.77 12.54 15.35
CA THR A 66 -14.99 12.67 16.59
C THR A 66 -15.44 13.88 17.41
N LYS A 67 -15.64 15.03 16.76
CA LYS A 67 -16.15 16.24 17.42
C LYS A 67 -17.56 16.04 18.00
N ASN A 68 -18.46 15.39 17.26
CA ASN A 68 -19.81 15.11 17.71
C ASN A 68 -19.84 14.17 18.92
N ILE A 69 -19.00 13.12 18.91
CA ILE A 69 -18.85 12.21 20.05
C ILE A 69 -18.38 12.98 21.29
N ASN A 70 -17.38 13.86 21.14
CA ASN A 70 -16.88 14.67 22.24
C ASN A 70 -17.95 15.63 22.81
N ASP A 71 -18.78 16.23 21.95
CA ASP A 71 -19.91 17.06 22.38
C ASP A 71 -20.93 16.25 23.20
N VAL A 72 -21.29 15.05 22.75
CA VAL A 72 -22.19 14.14 23.49
C VAL A 72 -21.60 13.72 24.83
N ILE A 73 -20.31 13.37 24.87
CA ILE A 73 -19.61 13.03 26.12
C ILE A 73 -19.67 14.20 27.11
N ASN A 74 -19.43 15.43 26.66
CA ASN A 74 -19.47 16.60 27.53
C ASN A 74 -20.89 16.89 28.03
N LYS A 75 -21.90 16.76 27.18
CA LYS A 75 -23.31 16.87 27.60
C LYS A 75 -23.66 15.84 28.67
N ASN A 76 -23.24 14.60 28.49
CA ASN A 76 -23.49 13.54 29.48
C ASN A 76 -22.77 13.81 30.81
N LYS A 77 -21.53 14.31 30.79
CA LYS A 77 -20.83 14.74 32.01
C LYS A 77 -21.60 15.81 32.77
N ASN A 78 -22.13 16.81 32.06
CA ASN A 78 -22.93 17.88 32.69
C ASN A 78 -24.22 17.33 33.31
N ILE A 79 -24.89 16.39 32.64
CA ILE A 79 -26.10 15.73 33.18
C ILE A 79 -25.76 14.98 34.47
N ILE A 80 -24.68 14.19 34.48
CA ILE A 80 -24.23 13.44 35.66
C ILE A 80 -23.88 14.39 36.81
N ASP A 81 -23.17 15.49 36.54
CA ASP A 81 -22.82 16.50 37.55
C ASP A 81 -24.07 17.13 38.19
N VAL A 82 -25.09 17.47 37.40
CA VAL A 82 -26.36 18.00 37.91
C VAL A 82 -27.08 16.97 38.77
N LEU A 83 -27.17 15.72 38.31
CA LEU A 83 -27.85 14.65 39.05
C LEU A 83 -27.15 14.30 40.37
N GLY A 84 -25.82 14.38 40.42
CA GLY A 84 -25.04 14.10 41.64
C GLY A 84 -25.14 15.20 42.71
N ARG A 85 -25.73 16.35 42.40
CA ARG A 85 -25.97 17.45 43.36
C ARG A 85 -27.32 17.37 44.06
N VAL A 86 -28.24 16.51 43.58
CA VAL A 86 -29.56 16.27 44.17
C VAL A 86 -29.47 15.14 45.18
#